data_AF-A0A258HY26-F1
#
_entry.id   AF-A0A258HY26-F1
#
_cell.length_a   1.000
_cell.length_b   1.000
_cell.length_c   1.000
_cell.angle_alpha   90.00
_cell.angle_beta   90.00
_cell.angle_gamma   90.00
#
_symmetry.space_group_name_H-M   'P 1'
#
loop_
_entity.id
_entity.type
_entity.pdbx_description
1 polymer ?
#
loop_
_entity_poly.entity_id
_entity_poly.type
_entity_poly.pdbx_seq_one_letter_code
_entity_poly.pdbx_strand_id
1 'polypeptide(L)' 'MSDRYFTLLERHQKLDEALRLARRKRWVDPFEIARIKKLKLVVKDRLSPMFPRKSAIN' A
#
# COMPACT_ATOMS: atom_id res chain seq x y z
N MET A 1 18.84 -7.24 -3.29
CA MET A 1 17.59 -6.48 -3.05
C MET A 1 18.00 -5.11 -2.51
N SER A 2 17.55 -3.99 -3.09
CA SER A 2 17.94 -2.68 -2.53
C SER A 2 17.14 -2.38 -1.25
N ASP A 3 17.80 -1.81 -0.24
CA ASP A 3 17.15 -1.42 1.03
C ASP A 3 15.89 -0.56 0.80
N ARG A 4 15.90 0.27 -0.25
CA ARG A 4 14.74 1.09 -0.64
C ARG A 4 13.50 0.26 -0.96
N TYR A 5 13.66 -0.89 -1.62
CA TYR A 5 12.57 -1.79 -1.94
C TYR A 5 12.00 -2.45 -0.67
N PHE A 6 12.90 -2.88 0.23
CA PHE A 6 12.51 -3.45 1.52
C PHE A 6 11.72 -2.43 2.37
N THR A 7 12.18 -1.18 2.47
CA THR A 7 11.47 -0.13 3.20
C THR A 7 10.11 0.21 2.58
N LEU A 8 9.99 0.21 1.25
CA LEU A 8 8.72 0.43 0.56
C LEU A 8 7.72 -0.72 0.81
N LEU A 9 8.21 -1.97 0.78
CA LEU A 9 7.40 -3.16 1.06
C LEU A 9 6.93 -3.18 2.52
N GLU A 10 7.81 -2.84 3.46
CA GLU A 10 7.48 -2.74 4.88
C GLU A 10 6.41 -1.66 5.12
N ARG A 11 6.54 -0.49 4.50
CA ARG A 11 5.52 0.57 4.56
C ARG A 11 4.18 0.12 3.96
N HIS A 12 4.22 -0.65 2.87
CA HIS A 12 3.02 -1.21 2.27
C HIS A 12 2.30 -2.16 3.24
N GLN A 13 3.02 -3.08 3.89
CA GLN A 13 2.46 -4.01 4.87
C GLN A 13 1.86 -3.29 6.09
N LYS A 14 2.55 -2.26 6.62
CA LYS A 14 2.03 -1.45 7.74
C LYS A 14 0.73 -0.73 7.38
N LEU A 15 0.60 -0.23 6.16
CA LEU A 15 -0.63 0.41 5.67
C LEU A 15 -1.78 -0.59 5.52
N ASP A 16 -1.50 -1.81 5.07
CA ASP A 16 -2.50 -2.86 4.99
C ASP A 16 -3.02 -3.29 6.36
N GLU A 17 -2.12 -3.41 7.33
CA GLU A 17 -2.51 -3.73 8.71
C GLU A 17 -3.33 -2.60 9.33
N ALA A 18 -2.92 -1.35 9.13
CA ALA A 18 -3.70 -0.19 9.59
C ALA A 18 -5.13 -0.18 9.00
N LEU A 19 -5.27 -0.55 7.72
CA LEU A 19 -6.57 -0.63 7.06
C LEU A 19 -7.40 -1.81 7.57
N ARG A 20 -6.76 -2.95 7.88
CA ARG A 20 -7.41 -4.12 8.50
C ARG A 20 -7.90 -3.79 9.91
N LEU A 21 -7.09 -3.11 10.71
CA LEU A 21 -7.44 -2.66 12.06
C LEU A 21 -8.55 -1.61 12.03
N ALA A 22 -8.47 -0.63 11.13
CA ALA A 22 -9.52 0.35 10.93
C ALA A 22 -10.84 -0.36 10.60
N ARG A 23 -10.87 -1.27 9.62
CA ARG A 23 -12.09 -2.04 9.28
C ARG A 23 -12.69 -2.88 10.41
N ARG A 24 -11.90 -3.24 11.42
CA ARG A 24 -12.38 -3.99 12.60
C ARG A 24 -13.00 -3.09 13.67
N LYS A 25 -12.75 -1.78 13.63
CA LYS A 25 -13.39 -0.84 14.55
C LYS A 25 -14.86 -0.67 14.18
N ARG A 26 -15.72 -0.61 15.20
CA ARG A 26 -17.18 -0.46 15.06
C ARG A 26 -17.60 0.93 14.57
N TRP A 27 -16.74 1.93 14.77
CA TRP A 27 -16.88 3.29 14.25
C TRP A 27 -15.55 3.66 13.60
N VAL A 28 -15.57 3.89 12.30
CA VAL A 28 -14.39 4.29 11.54
C VAL A 28 -14.69 5.59 10.84
N ASP A 29 -13.79 6.55 10.97
CA ASP A 29 -13.84 7.77 10.19
C ASP A 29 -13.57 7.45 8.71
N PRO A 30 -14.53 7.72 7.80
CA PRO A 30 -14.33 7.52 6.36
C PRO A 30 -13.10 8.27 5.81
N PHE A 31 -12.75 9.43 6.41
CA PHE A 31 -11.57 10.20 6.03
C PHE A 31 -10.26 9.52 6.44
N GLU A 32 -10.24 8.81 7.57
CA GLU A 32 -9.08 8.01 8.00
C GLU A 32 -8.84 6.85 7.01
N ILE A 33 -9.91 6.15 6.59
CA ILE A 33 -9.81 5.10 5.56
C ILE A 33 -9.32 5.70 4.23
N ALA A 34 -9.89 6.83 3.80
CA ALA A 34 -9.50 7.48 2.55
C ALA A 34 -8.03 7.90 2.56
N ARG A 35 -7.55 8.42 3.70
CA ARG A 35 -6.14 8.78 3.90
C ARG A 35 -5.22 7.56 3.82
N ILE A 36 -5.56 6.45 4.49
CA ILE A 36 -4.78 5.20 4.43
C ILE A 36 -4.74 4.66 2.99
N LYS A 37 -5.89 4.66 2.29
CA LYS A 37 -5.96 4.25 0.87
C LYS A 37 -5.11 5.14 -0.04
N LYS A 38 -5.12 6.45 0.16
CA LYS A 38 -4.30 7.39 -0.61
C LYS A 38 -2.81 7.14 -0.39
N LEU A 39 -2.39 6.91 0.85
CA LEU A 39 -1.00 6.54 1.16
C LEU A 39 -0.61 5.20 0.52
N LYS A 40 -1.51 4.20 0.53
CA LYS A 40 -1.29 2.92 -0.14
C LYS A 40 -1.14 3.09 -1.65
N LEU A 41 -1.93 3.96 -2.28
CA LEU A 41 -1.82 4.27 -3.70
C LEU A 41 -0.44 4.85 -4.04
N VAL A 42 0.03 5.83 -3.27
CA VAL A 42 1.36 6.43 -3.46
C VAL A 42 2.48 5.39 -3.33
N VAL A 43 2.39 4.48 -2.35
CA VAL A 43 3.39 3.41 -2.18
C VAL A 43 3.36 2.43 -3.36
N LYS A 44 2.16 2.04 -3.82
CA LYS A 44 1.99 1.19 -5.01
C LYS A 44 2.56 1.85 -6.27
N ASP A 45 2.32 3.14 -6.46
CA ASP A 45 2.81 3.88 -7.62
C ASP A 45 4.33 4.01 -7.62
N ARG A 46 4.96 4.07 -6.45
CA ARG A 46 6.43 4.03 -6.30
C ARG A 46 7.02 2.63 -6.50
N LEU A 47 6.24 1.59 -6.22
CA LEU A 47 6.62 0.20 -6.45
C LEU A 47 6.42 -0.23 -7.90
N SER A 48 5.43 0.33 -8.61
CA SER A 48 5.08 -0.06 -9.98
C SER A 48 6.22 0.01 -11.01
N PRO A 49 7.18 0.97 -10.94
CA PRO A 49 8.34 0.98 -11.83
C PRO A 49 9.39 -0.09 -11.45
N MET A 50 9.37 -0.60 -10.22
CA MET A 50 10.32 -1.58 -9.70
C MET A 50 9.91 -3.02 -10.03
N PHE A 51 8.64 -3.24 -10.32
CA PHE A 51 8.16 -4.49 -10.91
C PHE A 51 8.12 -4.31 -12.42
N PRO A 52 8.85 -5.09 -13.23
CA PRO A 52 8.58 -5.12 -14.65
C PRO A 52 7.10 -5.45 -14.79
N ARG A 53 6.33 -4.54 -15.42
CA ARG A 53 4.96 -4.87 -15.83
C ARG A 53 5.11 -6.21 -16.53
N LYS A 54 4.40 -7.25 -16.07
CA LYS A 54 4.24 -8.46 -16.88
C LYS A 54 3.65 -7.95 -18.17
N SER A 55 4.50 -7.78 -19.17
CA SER A 55 4.09 -7.54 -20.54
C SER A 55 3.17 -8.70 -20.81
N ALA A 56 1.89 -8.39 -21.03
CA ALA A 56 0.96 -9.36 -21.53
C ALA A 56 1.50 -9.77 -22.91
N ILE A 57 2.29 -10.83 -22.91
CA ILE A 57 2.56 -11.62 -24.11
C ILE A 57 1.33 -12.51 -24.23
N ASN A 58 0.37 -12.05 -25.02
CA ASN A 58 -0.45 -12.83 -25.96
C ASN A 58 -1.53 -11.93 -26.55
#